data_AF-A0A1Q8ZAV7-F1
#
_entry.id   AF-A0A1Q8ZAV7-F1
#
_cell.length_a   1.000
_cell.length_b   1.000
_cell.length_c   1.000
_cell.angle_alpha   90.00
_cell.angle_beta   90.00
_cell.angle_gamma   90.00
#
_symmetry.space_group_name_H-M   'P 1'
#
loop_
_entity.id
_entity.type
_entity.pdbx_description
1 polymer ?
#
loop_
_entity_poly.entity_id
_entity_poly.type
_entity_poly.pdbx_seq_one_letter_code
_entity_poly.pdbx_strand_id
1 'polypeptide(L)'
;MSFFLPKRHPGQMIGAFVVAIACTAALGSMQIPQLHQLSSKPTDLSTEQVKQAVEAETLYLRLLRQLPSFGFENLVADWTFLNFLQYFGDDPARLKSDYRLSPEYFEIILRRDPRFLLAYFFLSGSTSIYAGMPERTIEIMDMGLKFVSPRNPPKSYYIWRYRGVDELLFLGDPQASQRSFEKAAEWASSYSDPESQFIAAVSQRTAQFLARNPRSKLAQFSAWTMILTSAVDERTRKRAVIEIQALGGKVFIGPDGRYQVRPPTSD
;
A
#
# COMPACT_ATOMS: atom_id res chain seq x y z
N MET A 1 -56.05 13.20 13.60
CA MET A 1 -55.27 11.95 13.44
C MET A 1 -54.23 11.95 14.56
N SER A 2 -54.54 11.32 15.69
CA SER A 2 -53.70 11.38 16.90
C SER A 2 -52.53 10.41 16.79
N PHE A 3 -51.30 10.94 16.81
CA PHE A 3 -50.06 10.16 16.92
C PHE A 3 -49.94 9.58 18.34
N PHE A 4 -49.96 8.26 18.46
CA PHE A 4 -49.55 7.54 19.68
C PHE A 4 -48.02 7.64 19.80
N LEU A 5 -47.53 8.43 20.75
CA LEU A 5 -46.14 8.35 21.21
C LEU A 5 -46.00 7.16 22.17
N PRO A 6 -45.01 6.27 21.99
CA PRO A 6 -44.80 5.14 22.90
C PRO A 6 -44.35 5.66 24.28
N LYS A 7 -45.03 5.20 25.34
CA LYS A 7 -44.61 5.42 26.73
C LYS A 7 -43.26 4.71 26.94
N ARG A 8 -42.17 5.47 27.07
CA ARG A 8 -40.87 4.93 27.49
C ARG A 8 -40.92 4.61 28.98
N HIS A 9 -40.65 3.36 29.33
CA HIS A 9 -40.66 2.90 30.73
C HIS A 9 -39.36 3.35 31.42
N PRO A 10 -39.42 4.09 32.54
CA PRO A 10 -38.23 4.62 33.22
C PRO A 10 -37.24 3.52 33.67
N GLY A 11 -37.73 2.30 33.96
CA GLY A 11 -36.88 1.14 34.27
C GLY A 11 -36.02 0.67 33.09
N GLN A 12 -36.45 0.86 31.84
CA GLN A 12 -35.64 0.54 30.65
C GLN A 12 -34.50 1.54 30.46
N MET A 13 -34.72 2.82 30.77
CA MET A 13 -33.67 3.84 30.72
C MET A 13 -32.61 3.61 31.80
N ILE A 14 -33.03 3.26 33.02
CA ILE A 14 -32.11 2.94 34.11
C ILE A 14 -31.29 1.68 33.79
N GLY A 15 -31.93 0.63 33.29
CA GLY A 15 -31.24 -0.59 32.85
C GLY A 15 -30.21 -0.33 31.75
N ALA A 16 -30.56 0.46 30.73
CA ALA A 16 -29.64 0.84 29.66
C ALA A 16 -28.44 1.64 30.18
N PHE A 17 -28.66 2.53 31.16
CA PHE A 17 -27.59 3.33 31.76
C PHE A 17 -26.61 2.47 32.58
N VAL A 18 -27.12 1.51 33.36
CA VAL A 18 -26.30 0.57 34.13
C VAL A 18 -25.48 -0.32 33.20
N VAL A 19 -26.08 -0.82 32.11
CA VAL A 19 -25.35 -1.62 31.10
C VAL A 19 -24.26 -0.78 30.43
N ALA A 20 -24.55 0.46 30.05
CA ALA A 20 -23.55 1.34 29.44
C ALA A 20 -22.37 1.62 30.37
N ILE A 21 -22.62 1.87 31.67
CA ILE A 21 -21.57 2.07 32.67
C ILE A 21 -20.74 0.79 32.85
N ALA A 22 -21.39 -0.38 32.95
CA ALA A 22 -20.71 -1.67 33.09
C ALA A 22 -19.82 -1.98 31.87
N CYS A 23 -20.31 -1.74 30.66
CA CYS A 23 -19.52 -1.88 29.43
C CYS A 23 -18.33 -0.92 29.41
N THR A 24 -18.52 0.33 29.81
CA THR A 24 -17.44 1.34 29.84
C THR A 24 -16.38 0.98 30.88
N ALA A 25 -16.78 0.49 32.05
CA ALA A 25 -15.88 0.03 33.10
C ALA A 25 -15.08 -1.23 32.69
N ALA A 26 -15.74 -2.18 32.02
CA ALA A 26 -15.07 -3.37 31.47
C ALA A 26 -14.08 -3.01 30.36
N LEU A 27 -14.45 -2.09 29.46
CA LEU A 27 -13.53 -1.57 28.44
C LEU A 27 -12.35 -0.84 29.08
N GLY A 28 -12.60 0.00 30.08
CA GLY A 28 -11.55 0.72 30.81
C GLY A 28 -10.58 -0.23 31.53
N SER A 29 -11.08 -1.25 32.20
CA SER A 29 -10.23 -2.22 32.92
C SER A 29 -9.38 -3.07 31.98
N MET A 30 -9.84 -3.34 30.75
CA MET A 30 -9.06 -4.03 29.72
C MET A 30 -8.06 -3.11 29.00
N GLN A 31 -8.41 -1.84 28.80
CA GLN A 31 -7.57 -0.88 28.06
C GLN A 31 -6.47 -0.24 28.90
N ILE A 32 -6.66 -0.03 30.20
CA ILE A 32 -5.66 0.59 31.08
C ILE A 32 -4.33 -0.20 31.12
N PRO A 33 -4.32 -1.55 31.29
CA PRO A 33 -3.08 -2.34 31.25
C PRO A 33 -2.38 -2.28 29.89
N GLN A 34 -3.15 -2.25 28.80
CA GLN A 34 -2.61 -2.11 27.44
C GLN A 34 -1.98 -0.72 27.25
N LEU A 35 -2.62 0.34 27.74
CA LEU A 35 -2.09 1.70 27.71
C LEU A 35 -0.80 1.79 28.52
N HIS A 36 -0.73 1.15 29.69
CA HIS A 36 0.50 1.09 30.48
C HIS A 36 1.59 0.32 29.74
N GLN A 37 1.28 -0.81 29.08
CA GLN A 37 2.24 -1.53 28.25
C GLN A 37 2.73 -0.70 27.06
N LEU A 38 1.86 0.04 26.39
CA LEU A 38 2.23 0.91 25.28
C LEU A 38 3.09 2.09 25.74
N SER A 39 2.78 2.67 26.90
CA SER A 39 3.53 3.79 27.50
C SER A 39 4.88 3.36 28.08
N SER A 40 5.02 2.09 28.45
CA SER A 40 6.25 1.52 29.02
C SER A 40 7.08 0.72 28.02
N LYS A 41 6.59 0.56 26.78
CA LYS A 41 7.33 -0.13 25.72
C LYS A 41 8.58 0.69 25.41
N PRO A 42 9.78 0.10 25.50
CA PRO A 42 11.00 0.80 25.13
C PRO A 42 10.88 1.32 23.71
N THR A 43 11.23 2.59 23.50
CA THR A 43 11.28 3.21 22.16
C THR A 43 12.27 2.49 21.23
N ASP A 44 13.20 1.72 21.82
CA ASP A 44 14.23 0.97 21.11
C ASP A 44 14.10 -0.54 21.39
N LEU A 45 13.28 -1.24 20.59
CA LEU A 45 13.12 -2.70 20.66
C LEU A 45 14.38 -3.42 20.21
N SER A 46 14.77 -4.52 20.84
CA SER A 46 15.89 -5.33 20.35
C SER A 46 15.57 -5.97 18.99
N THR A 47 16.59 -6.34 18.22
CA THR A 47 16.41 -7.01 16.92
C THR A 47 15.59 -8.30 17.05
N GLU A 48 15.79 -9.07 18.12
CA GLU A 48 15.00 -10.28 18.40
C GLU A 48 13.53 -9.97 18.69
N GLN A 49 13.24 -8.91 19.44
CA GLN A 49 11.86 -8.47 19.68
C GLN A 49 11.17 -8.02 18.38
N VAL A 50 11.88 -7.30 17.52
CA VAL A 50 11.37 -6.91 16.20
C VAL A 50 11.10 -8.15 15.34
N LYS A 51 12.01 -9.12 15.33
CA LYS A 51 11.83 -10.37 14.59
C LYS A 51 10.59 -11.15 15.06
N GLN A 52 10.42 -11.30 16.37
CA GLN A 52 9.23 -11.94 16.94
C GLN A 52 7.94 -11.19 16.58
N ALA A 53 7.96 -9.86 16.62
CA ALA A 53 6.82 -9.04 16.21
C ALA A 53 6.46 -9.26 14.73
N VAL A 54 7.47 -9.33 13.84
CA VAL A 54 7.27 -9.61 12.42
C VAL A 54 6.72 -11.03 12.18
N GLU A 55 7.17 -12.02 12.94
CA GLU A 55 6.63 -13.39 12.88
C GLU A 55 5.16 -13.45 13.33
N ALA A 56 4.84 -12.77 14.43
CA ALA A 56 3.46 -12.64 14.92
C ALA A 56 2.56 -11.94 13.90
N GLU A 57 3.04 -10.84 13.30
CA GLU A 57 2.31 -10.12 12.25
C GLU A 57 2.09 -11.00 11.01
N THR A 58 3.11 -11.75 10.60
CA THR A 58 3.00 -12.69 9.47
C THR A 58 1.91 -13.75 9.72
N LEU A 59 1.85 -14.29 10.93
CA LEU A 59 0.81 -15.24 11.32
C LEU A 59 -0.57 -14.56 11.34
N TYR A 60 -0.66 -13.35 11.89
CA TYR A 60 -1.89 -12.57 11.93
C TYR A 60 -2.46 -12.31 10.53
N LEU A 61 -1.62 -11.85 9.59
CA LEU A 61 -2.03 -11.63 8.19
C LEU A 61 -2.46 -12.93 7.50
N ARG A 62 -1.77 -14.04 7.78
CA ARG A 62 -2.18 -15.35 7.28
C ARG A 62 -3.58 -15.75 7.76
N LEU A 63 -3.89 -15.46 9.02
CA LEU A 63 -5.23 -15.71 9.58
C LEU A 63 -6.26 -14.78 8.94
N LEU A 64 -6.02 -13.47 8.84
CA LEU A 64 -6.94 -12.52 8.18
C LEU A 64 -7.25 -12.89 6.73
N ARG A 65 -6.25 -13.42 6.00
CA ARG A 65 -6.44 -13.90 4.63
C ARG A 65 -7.44 -15.06 4.54
N GLN A 66 -7.54 -15.90 5.56
CA GLN A 66 -8.35 -17.13 5.55
C GLN A 66 -9.67 -17.02 6.31
N LEU A 67 -9.78 -16.11 7.28
CA LEU A 67 -10.95 -16.02 8.15
C LEU A 67 -12.21 -15.55 7.38
N PRO A 68 -13.38 -16.15 7.62
CA PRO A 68 -14.63 -15.62 7.06
C PRO A 68 -14.93 -14.23 7.65
N SER A 69 -15.42 -13.33 6.81
CA SER A 69 -15.82 -11.97 7.22
C SER A 69 -17.24 -11.89 7.79
N PHE A 70 -18.02 -12.98 7.64
CA PHE A 70 -19.45 -13.04 7.96
C PHE A 70 -20.28 -11.90 7.35
N GLY A 71 -19.90 -11.43 6.16
CA GLY A 71 -20.57 -10.35 5.43
C GLY A 71 -19.97 -8.96 5.65
N PHE A 72 -18.92 -8.83 6.47
CA PHE A 72 -18.25 -7.57 6.79
C PHE A 72 -16.89 -7.43 6.07
N GLU A 73 -16.84 -7.75 4.77
CA GLU A 73 -15.60 -7.73 3.99
C GLU A 73 -14.89 -6.37 4.02
N ASN A 74 -15.64 -5.27 3.85
CA ASN A 74 -15.11 -3.91 3.87
C ASN A 74 -14.56 -3.52 5.25
N LEU A 75 -15.18 -3.93 6.34
CA LEU A 75 -14.68 -3.66 7.69
C LEU A 75 -13.34 -4.36 7.94
N VAL A 76 -13.18 -5.59 7.46
CA VAL A 76 -11.90 -6.31 7.52
C VAL A 76 -10.85 -5.59 6.68
N ALA A 77 -11.22 -5.08 5.50
CA ALA A 77 -10.34 -4.31 4.64
C ALA A 77 -9.89 -3.00 5.32
N ASP A 78 -10.81 -2.23 5.89
CA ASP A 78 -10.54 -0.99 6.63
C ASP A 78 -9.61 -1.25 7.83
N TRP A 79 -9.90 -2.28 8.62
CA TRP A 79 -9.06 -2.65 9.75
C TRP A 79 -7.65 -3.06 9.31
N THR A 80 -7.56 -3.85 8.24
CA THR A 80 -6.27 -4.26 7.66
C THR A 80 -5.48 -3.05 7.18
N PHE A 81 -6.13 -2.06 6.56
CA PHE A 81 -5.51 -0.82 6.14
C PHE A 81 -4.97 0.01 7.32
N LEU A 82 -5.70 0.10 8.44
CA LEU A 82 -5.22 0.79 9.64
C LEU A 82 -4.00 0.08 10.27
N ASN A 83 -3.96 -1.25 10.24
CA ASN A 83 -2.77 -2.00 10.67
C ASN A 83 -1.59 -1.78 9.72
N PHE A 84 -1.84 -1.70 8.41
CA PHE A 84 -0.81 -1.33 7.44
C PHE A 84 -0.20 0.05 7.75
N LEU A 85 -1.02 1.07 8.07
CA LEU A 85 -0.49 2.40 8.39
C LEU A 85 0.43 2.37 9.60
N GLN A 86 0.11 1.57 10.62
CA GLN A 86 0.96 1.38 11.80
C GLN A 86 2.24 0.60 11.46
N TYR A 87 2.12 -0.50 10.71
CA TYR A 87 3.25 -1.30 10.23
C TYR A 87 4.23 -0.46 9.41
N PHE A 88 3.71 0.33 8.47
CA PHE A 88 4.49 1.14 7.56
C PHE A 88 5.15 2.34 8.25
N GLY A 89 4.47 2.95 9.22
CA GLY A 89 4.96 4.13 9.95
C GLY A 89 5.91 3.82 11.11
N ASP A 90 6.13 2.55 11.47
CA ASP A 90 7.06 2.16 12.54
C ASP A 90 8.51 2.10 12.04
N ASP A 91 9.06 3.27 11.66
CA ASP A 91 10.42 3.40 11.13
C ASP A 91 11.49 2.70 12.00
N PRO A 92 11.50 2.83 13.34
CA PRO A 92 12.45 2.12 14.18
C PRO A 92 12.40 0.59 14.02
N ALA A 93 11.21 0.01 13.91
CA ALA A 93 11.07 -1.42 13.66
C ALA A 93 11.46 -1.78 12.22
N ARG A 94 11.13 -0.94 11.23
CA ARG A 94 11.46 -1.18 9.81
C ARG A 94 12.96 -1.11 9.55
N LEU A 95 13.71 -0.23 10.24
CA LEU A 95 15.18 -0.17 10.21
C LEU A 95 15.84 -1.47 10.70
N LYS A 96 15.17 -2.23 11.58
CA LYS A 96 15.64 -3.52 12.11
C LYS A 96 15.04 -4.73 11.39
N SER A 97 14.13 -4.49 10.46
CA SER A 97 13.48 -5.52 9.65
C SER A 97 13.44 -5.08 8.19
N ASP A 98 12.25 -4.84 7.63
CA ASP A 98 12.02 -4.46 6.23
C ASP A 98 10.53 -4.16 5.98
N TYR A 99 10.15 -3.87 4.74
CA TYR A 99 8.76 -3.69 4.31
C TYR A 99 8.16 -4.92 3.62
N ARG A 100 8.68 -6.14 3.86
CA ARG A 100 8.28 -7.34 3.10
C ARG A 100 6.79 -7.70 3.21
N LEU A 101 6.09 -7.24 4.25
CA LEU A 101 4.68 -7.57 4.49
C LEU A 101 3.72 -6.59 3.81
N SER A 102 4.19 -5.47 3.23
CA SER A 102 3.36 -4.56 2.44
C SER A 102 2.48 -5.24 1.38
N PRO A 103 2.99 -6.18 0.54
CA PRO A 103 2.13 -6.90 -0.40
C PRO A 103 1.06 -7.76 0.27
N GLU A 104 1.31 -8.29 1.47
CA GLU A 104 0.36 -9.13 2.19
C GLU A 104 -0.84 -8.30 2.66
N TYR A 105 -0.61 -7.11 3.22
CA TYR A 105 -1.68 -6.16 3.52
C TYR A 105 -2.45 -5.78 2.25
N PHE A 106 -1.73 -5.49 1.17
CA PHE A 106 -2.34 -5.04 -0.08
C PHE A 106 -3.29 -6.09 -0.66
N GLU A 107 -2.84 -7.34 -0.72
CA GLU A 107 -3.65 -8.44 -1.20
C GLU A 107 -4.87 -8.69 -0.31
N ILE A 108 -4.68 -8.68 1.02
CA ILE A 108 -5.80 -8.90 1.96
C ILE A 108 -6.85 -7.81 1.76
N ILE A 109 -6.46 -6.54 1.69
CA ILE A 109 -7.40 -5.43 1.49
C ILE A 109 -8.17 -5.61 0.18
N LEU A 110 -7.49 -5.82 -0.96
CA LEU A 110 -8.16 -5.88 -2.25
C LEU A 110 -8.94 -7.18 -2.51
N ARG A 111 -8.60 -8.29 -1.85
CA ARG A 111 -9.43 -9.51 -1.86
C ARG A 111 -10.80 -9.27 -1.23
N ARG A 112 -10.85 -8.37 -0.25
CA ARG A 112 -12.03 -8.09 0.59
C ARG A 112 -12.84 -6.92 0.02
N ASP A 113 -12.15 -5.84 -0.31
CA ASP A 113 -12.71 -4.68 -0.99
C ASP A 113 -11.82 -4.24 -2.17
N PRO A 114 -12.04 -4.76 -3.38
CA PRO A 114 -11.26 -4.38 -4.55
C PRO A 114 -11.49 -2.92 -4.99
N ARG A 115 -12.49 -2.23 -4.42
CA ARG A 115 -12.81 -0.81 -4.72
C ARG A 115 -12.14 0.14 -3.73
N PHE A 116 -11.30 -0.36 -2.83
CA PHE A 116 -10.60 0.45 -1.83
C PHE A 116 -9.46 1.26 -2.46
N LEU A 117 -9.75 2.48 -2.94
CA LEU A 117 -8.78 3.31 -3.66
C LEU A 117 -7.54 3.70 -2.86
N LEU A 118 -7.66 3.95 -1.55
CA LEU A 118 -6.50 4.28 -0.73
C LEU A 118 -5.49 3.13 -0.69
N ALA A 119 -5.94 1.88 -0.80
CA ALA A 119 -5.04 0.74 -0.84
C ALA A 119 -4.13 0.78 -2.07
N TYR A 120 -4.70 1.08 -3.24
CA TYR A 120 -3.90 1.26 -4.46
C TYR A 120 -2.92 2.42 -4.34
N PHE A 121 -3.32 3.53 -3.72
CA PHE A 121 -2.46 4.70 -3.57
C PHE A 121 -1.29 4.44 -2.61
N PHE A 122 -1.57 3.98 -1.39
CA PHE A 122 -0.55 3.80 -0.36
C PHE A 122 0.27 2.52 -0.56
N LEU A 123 -0.37 1.41 -0.92
CA LEU A 123 0.30 0.10 -0.93
C LEU A 123 0.95 -0.26 -2.26
N SER A 124 0.61 0.40 -3.39
CA SER A 124 1.38 0.22 -4.63
C SER A 124 2.83 0.63 -4.41
N GLY A 125 3.07 1.89 -4.02
CA GLY A 125 4.43 2.38 -3.75
C GLY A 125 5.11 1.68 -2.56
N SER A 126 4.36 1.36 -1.50
CA SER A 126 4.91 0.56 -0.39
C SER A 126 5.41 -0.82 -0.84
N THR A 127 4.73 -1.44 -1.81
CA THR A 127 5.10 -2.76 -2.32
C THR A 127 6.19 -2.69 -3.38
N SER A 128 6.08 -1.79 -4.37
CA SER A 128 7.06 -1.70 -5.46
C SER A 128 8.38 -1.05 -5.01
N ILE A 129 8.31 0.04 -4.23
CA ILE A 129 9.47 0.85 -3.86
C ILE A 129 10.10 0.34 -2.55
N TYR A 130 9.31 0.31 -1.46
CA TYR A 130 9.85 0.00 -0.13
C TYR A 130 10.11 -1.50 0.05
N ALA A 131 9.21 -2.35 -0.43
CA ALA A 131 9.40 -3.80 -0.38
C ALA A 131 10.20 -4.35 -1.57
N GLY A 132 10.43 -3.55 -2.62
CA GLY A 132 11.15 -3.96 -3.83
C GLY A 132 10.46 -5.10 -4.60
N MET A 133 9.12 -5.15 -4.60
CA MET A 133 8.32 -6.22 -5.20
C MET A 133 7.32 -5.73 -6.27
N PRO A 134 7.77 -5.06 -7.34
CA PRO A 134 6.89 -4.53 -8.39
C PRO A 134 6.05 -5.62 -9.08
N GLU A 135 6.57 -6.84 -9.23
CA GLU A 135 5.82 -7.96 -9.84
C GLU A 135 4.58 -8.30 -9.00
N ARG A 136 4.73 -8.32 -7.67
CA ARG A 136 3.63 -8.61 -6.74
C ARG A 136 2.64 -7.45 -6.70
N THR A 137 3.10 -6.21 -6.84
CA THR A 137 2.22 -5.04 -6.97
C THR A 137 1.29 -5.20 -8.17
N ILE A 138 1.82 -5.51 -9.36
CA ILE A 138 1.01 -5.68 -10.57
C ILE A 138 0.02 -6.83 -10.44
N GLU A 139 0.45 -7.97 -9.91
CA GLU A 139 -0.44 -9.13 -9.70
C GLU A 139 -1.64 -8.78 -8.81
N ILE A 140 -1.40 -8.07 -7.71
CA ILE A 140 -2.44 -7.65 -6.77
C ILE A 140 -3.37 -6.60 -7.42
N MET A 141 -2.81 -5.65 -8.16
CA MET A 141 -3.60 -4.64 -8.87
C MET A 141 -4.47 -5.28 -9.96
N ASP A 142 -3.96 -6.25 -10.71
CA ASP A 142 -4.70 -6.98 -11.75
C ASP A 142 -5.87 -7.77 -11.16
N MET A 143 -5.73 -8.31 -9.95
CA MET A 143 -6.85 -8.93 -9.22
C MET A 143 -7.96 -7.92 -8.94
N GLY A 144 -7.62 -6.75 -8.40
CA GLY A 144 -8.60 -5.73 -8.04
C GLY A 144 -9.24 -5.04 -9.25
N LEU A 145 -8.47 -4.84 -10.33
CA LEU A 145 -8.91 -4.21 -11.57
C LEU A 145 -10.09 -4.94 -12.25
N LYS A 146 -10.30 -6.23 -11.95
CA LYS A 146 -11.45 -7.02 -12.43
C LYS A 146 -12.80 -6.53 -11.89
N PHE A 147 -12.82 -5.76 -10.79
CA PHE A 147 -14.04 -5.36 -10.09
C PHE A 147 -14.31 -3.85 -10.10
N VAL A 148 -13.41 -3.09 -10.72
CA VAL A 148 -13.50 -1.64 -10.86
C VAL A 148 -13.79 -1.25 -12.30
N SER A 149 -14.30 -0.04 -12.49
CA SER A 149 -14.69 0.51 -13.78
C SER A 149 -14.36 2.01 -13.81
N PRO A 150 -14.41 2.69 -14.97
CA PRO A 150 -14.04 4.09 -15.07
C PRO A 150 -14.67 5.00 -14.00
N ARG A 151 -15.94 4.74 -13.65
CA ARG A 151 -16.71 5.54 -12.72
C ARG A 151 -17.03 4.88 -11.38
N ASN A 152 -16.59 3.64 -11.16
CA ASN A 152 -16.87 2.92 -9.92
C ASN A 152 -15.68 2.06 -9.47
N PRO A 153 -15.00 2.43 -8.37
CA PRO A 153 -15.20 3.66 -7.57
C PRO A 153 -14.77 4.93 -8.35
N PRO A 154 -15.20 6.14 -7.93
CA PRO A 154 -14.77 7.37 -8.57
C PRO A 154 -13.25 7.55 -8.57
N LYS A 155 -12.66 8.06 -9.65
CA LYS A 155 -11.20 8.24 -9.79
C LYS A 155 -10.37 6.96 -9.96
N SER A 156 -11.00 5.86 -10.38
CA SER A 156 -10.29 4.59 -10.65
C SER A 156 -9.21 4.69 -11.74
N TYR A 157 -9.19 5.75 -12.55
CA TYR A 157 -8.11 6.01 -13.51
C TYR A 157 -6.72 6.14 -12.86
N TYR A 158 -6.64 6.48 -11.57
CA TYR A 158 -5.36 6.49 -10.85
C TYR A 158 -4.75 5.10 -10.67
N ILE A 159 -5.58 4.05 -10.55
CA ILE A 159 -5.10 2.66 -10.45
C ILE A 159 -4.25 2.33 -11.68
N TRP A 160 -4.76 2.64 -12.88
CA TRP A 160 -4.03 2.44 -14.12
C TRP A 160 -2.74 3.27 -14.22
N ARG A 161 -2.73 4.48 -13.65
CA ARG A 161 -1.51 5.29 -13.60
C ARG A 161 -0.44 4.67 -12.71
N TYR A 162 -0.79 4.22 -11.50
CA TYR A 162 0.16 3.59 -10.60
C TYR A 162 0.73 2.31 -11.23
N ARG A 163 -0.15 1.49 -11.84
CA ARG A 163 0.22 0.29 -12.61
C ARG A 163 1.21 0.63 -13.72
N GLY A 164 0.91 1.63 -14.54
CA GLY A 164 1.78 2.04 -15.65
C GLY A 164 3.14 2.59 -15.21
N VAL A 165 3.21 3.23 -14.04
CA VAL A 165 4.49 3.67 -13.44
C VAL A 165 5.33 2.45 -13.04
N ASP A 166 4.74 1.49 -12.34
CA ASP A 166 5.46 0.30 -11.89
C ASP A 166 5.93 -0.56 -13.08
N GLU A 167 5.08 -0.74 -14.10
CA GLU A 167 5.43 -1.46 -15.33
C GLU A 167 6.60 -0.81 -16.06
N LEU A 168 6.63 0.52 -16.15
CA LEU A 168 7.70 1.23 -16.85
C LEU A 168 9.00 1.23 -16.04
N LEU A 169 8.93 1.68 -14.79
CA LEU A 169 10.12 2.04 -14.02
C LEU A 169 10.78 0.85 -13.36
N PHE A 170 9.99 -0.16 -12.98
CA PHE A 170 10.49 -1.28 -12.18
C PHE A 170 10.45 -2.61 -12.93
N LEU A 171 9.46 -2.83 -13.81
CA LEU A 171 9.41 -4.06 -14.64
C LEU A 171 10.05 -3.91 -16.02
N GLY A 172 10.35 -2.69 -16.45
CA GLY A 172 10.93 -2.42 -17.77
C GLY A 172 10.03 -2.86 -18.94
N ASP A 173 8.71 -2.86 -18.75
CA ASP A 173 7.71 -3.19 -19.76
C ASP A 173 6.99 -1.92 -20.27
N PRO A 174 7.58 -1.23 -21.26
CA PRO A 174 7.00 0.00 -21.79
C PRO A 174 5.73 -0.23 -22.60
N GLN A 175 5.53 -1.43 -23.16
CA GLN A 175 4.31 -1.73 -23.91
C GLN A 175 3.14 -1.89 -22.96
N ALA A 176 3.33 -2.60 -21.84
CA ALA A 176 2.32 -2.71 -20.82
C ALA A 176 2.06 -1.36 -20.15
N SER A 177 3.11 -0.60 -19.84
CA SER A 177 2.97 0.76 -19.32
C SER A 177 2.20 1.68 -20.26
N GLN A 178 2.49 1.66 -21.57
CA GLN A 178 1.74 2.41 -22.57
C GLN A 178 0.25 2.08 -22.50
N ARG A 179 -0.11 0.78 -22.51
CA ARG A 179 -1.52 0.34 -22.40
C ARG A 179 -2.17 0.81 -21.11
N SER A 180 -1.46 0.75 -19.98
CA SER A 180 -1.93 1.27 -18.70
C SER A 180 -2.18 2.77 -18.75
N PHE A 181 -1.29 3.57 -19.34
CA PHE A 181 -1.49 5.01 -19.50
C PHE A 181 -2.60 5.37 -20.49
N GLU A 182 -2.79 4.61 -21.56
CA GLU A 182 -3.95 4.74 -22.47
C GLU A 182 -5.25 4.48 -21.71
N LYS A 183 -5.31 3.41 -20.92
CA LYS A 183 -6.49 3.07 -20.12
C LYS A 183 -6.78 4.13 -19.05
N ALA A 184 -5.75 4.66 -18.41
CA ALA A 184 -5.87 5.79 -17.49
C ALA A 184 -6.47 7.03 -18.19
N ALA A 185 -5.98 7.35 -19.39
CA ALA A 185 -6.49 8.48 -20.17
C ALA A 185 -7.95 8.29 -20.58
N GLU A 186 -8.31 7.11 -21.06
CA GLU A 186 -9.68 6.71 -21.39
C GLU A 186 -10.61 6.85 -20.17
N TRP A 187 -10.21 6.30 -19.02
CA TRP A 187 -11.04 6.31 -17.81
C TRP A 187 -11.20 7.71 -17.23
N ALA A 188 -10.14 8.52 -17.23
CA ALA A 188 -10.18 9.89 -16.78
C ALA A 188 -11.04 10.78 -17.69
N SER A 189 -11.01 10.54 -19.01
CA SER A 189 -11.85 11.26 -19.99
C SER A 189 -13.35 11.02 -19.80
N SER A 190 -13.73 10.01 -19.02
CA SER A 190 -15.13 9.78 -18.65
C SER A 190 -15.67 10.81 -17.65
N TYR A 191 -14.85 11.70 -17.13
CA TYR A 191 -15.24 12.77 -16.20
C TYR A 191 -15.08 14.14 -16.85
N SER A 192 -15.79 15.16 -16.35
CA SER A 192 -15.74 16.52 -16.90
C SER A 192 -15.04 17.53 -16.00
N ASP A 193 -14.59 17.14 -14.81
CA ASP A 193 -13.92 18.05 -13.88
C ASP A 193 -12.48 18.37 -14.33
N PRO A 194 -11.92 19.51 -13.91
CA PRO A 194 -10.59 19.94 -14.36
C PRO A 194 -9.46 18.96 -14.01
N GLU A 195 -9.54 18.29 -12.86
CA GLU A 195 -8.51 17.35 -12.41
C GLU A 195 -8.47 16.14 -13.34
N SER A 196 -9.62 15.50 -13.59
CA SER A 196 -9.70 14.34 -14.47
C SER A 196 -9.30 14.66 -15.91
N GLN A 197 -9.67 15.82 -16.44
CA GLN A 197 -9.25 16.27 -17.77
C GLN A 197 -7.72 16.49 -17.87
N PHE A 198 -7.12 17.07 -16.82
CA PHE A 198 -5.66 17.17 -16.74
C PHE A 198 -5.00 15.80 -16.70
N ILE A 199 -5.53 14.88 -15.89
CA ILE A 199 -5.02 13.52 -15.77
C ILE A 199 -5.13 12.76 -17.10
N ALA A 200 -6.26 12.90 -17.81
CA ALA A 200 -6.46 12.32 -19.13
C ALA A 200 -5.40 12.80 -20.12
N ALA A 201 -5.19 14.13 -20.20
CA ALA A 201 -4.22 14.73 -21.11
C ALA A 201 -2.77 14.29 -20.81
N VAL A 202 -2.36 14.27 -19.54
CA VAL A 202 -0.99 13.86 -19.15
C VAL A 202 -0.78 12.37 -19.42
N SER A 203 -1.73 11.52 -19.06
CA SER A 203 -1.65 10.07 -19.31
C SER A 203 -1.56 9.77 -20.81
N GLN A 204 -2.37 10.45 -21.65
CA GLN A 204 -2.32 10.29 -23.09
C GLN A 204 -0.96 10.70 -23.69
N ARG A 205 -0.37 11.80 -23.21
CA ARG A 205 0.96 12.25 -23.64
C ARG A 205 2.03 11.24 -23.27
N THR A 206 1.98 10.67 -22.06
CA THR A 206 2.91 9.62 -21.63
C THR A 206 2.80 8.38 -22.51
N ALA A 207 1.58 7.91 -22.81
CA ALA A 207 1.38 6.80 -23.74
C ALA A 207 1.98 7.08 -25.14
N GLN A 208 1.74 8.28 -25.69
CA GLN A 208 2.31 8.68 -26.99
C GLN A 208 3.83 8.85 -26.98
N PHE A 209 4.41 9.18 -25.83
CA PHE A 209 5.86 9.21 -25.65
C PHE A 209 6.42 7.78 -25.67
N LEU A 210 5.82 6.86 -24.90
CA LEU A 210 6.26 5.46 -24.84
C LEU A 210 6.15 4.74 -26.18
N ALA A 211 5.14 5.07 -26.99
CA ALA A 211 4.99 4.56 -28.36
C ALA A 211 6.18 4.94 -29.28
N ARG A 212 6.86 6.06 -28.98
CA ARG A 212 7.99 6.59 -29.76
C ARG A 212 9.35 6.30 -29.13
N ASN A 213 9.43 6.25 -27.81
CA ASN A 213 10.65 5.97 -27.05
C ASN A 213 10.37 4.95 -25.94
N PRO A 214 10.37 3.65 -26.27
CA PRO A 214 9.91 2.63 -25.33
C PRO A 214 10.95 2.34 -24.24
N ARG A 215 12.25 2.45 -24.49
CA ARG A 215 13.25 1.81 -23.62
C ARG A 215 13.33 2.43 -22.22
N SER A 216 13.29 3.76 -22.11
CA SER A 216 13.32 4.51 -20.85
C SER A 216 14.34 3.97 -19.81
N LYS A 217 15.49 3.44 -20.25
CA LYS A 217 16.42 2.75 -19.35
C LYS A 217 17.02 3.70 -18.34
N LEU A 218 17.30 4.95 -18.72
CA LEU A 218 17.74 5.98 -17.79
C LEU A 218 16.70 6.29 -16.71
N ALA A 219 15.40 6.24 -17.04
CA ALA A 219 14.33 6.42 -16.05
C ALA A 219 14.28 5.23 -15.08
N GLN A 220 14.35 4.00 -15.60
CA GLN A 220 14.42 2.78 -14.78
C GLN A 220 15.65 2.79 -13.87
N PHE A 221 16.82 3.13 -14.41
CA PHE A 221 18.07 3.25 -13.67
C PHE A 221 17.95 4.27 -12.54
N SER A 222 17.32 5.42 -12.81
CA SER A 222 17.10 6.46 -11.80
C SER A 222 16.16 5.99 -10.70
N ALA A 223 15.10 5.26 -11.06
CA ALA A 223 14.14 4.72 -10.10
C ALA A 223 14.77 3.66 -9.17
N TRP A 224 15.54 2.72 -9.73
CA TRP A 224 16.26 1.73 -8.92
C TRP A 224 17.40 2.33 -8.10
N THR A 225 18.07 3.37 -8.63
CA THR A 225 19.06 4.14 -7.87
C THR A 225 18.43 4.80 -6.64
N MET A 226 17.26 5.42 -6.80
CA MET A 226 16.52 6.01 -5.69
C MET A 226 16.26 4.95 -4.61
N ILE A 227 15.74 3.76 -4.99
CA ILE A 227 15.51 2.65 -4.07
C ILE A 227 16.82 2.22 -3.37
N LEU A 228 17.92 2.04 -4.11
CA LEU A 228 19.20 1.64 -3.52
C LEU A 228 19.67 2.62 -2.44
N THR A 229 19.48 3.92 -2.67
CA THR A 229 19.94 4.97 -1.76
C THR A 229 19.01 5.21 -0.57
N SER A 230 17.72 4.89 -0.67
CA SER A 230 16.73 5.09 0.39
C SER A 230 16.37 3.82 1.16
N ALA A 231 16.72 2.64 0.65
CA ALA A 231 16.34 1.37 1.26
C ALA A 231 16.95 1.19 2.67
N VAL A 232 16.07 0.81 3.60
CA VAL A 232 16.41 0.54 5.00
C VAL A 232 17.00 -0.85 5.19
N ASP A 233 16.62 -1.81 4.35
CA ASP A 233 17.00 -3.22 4.47
C ASP A 233 17.90 -3.71 3.33
N GLU A 234 18.75 -4.70 3.66
CA GLU A 234 19.76 -5.22 2.75
C GLU A 234 19.17 -6.04 1.59
N ARG A 235 17.99 -6.64 1.77
CA ARG A 235 17.33 -7.42 0.71
C ARG A 235 16.86 -6.49 -0.40
N THR A 236 16.21 -5.38 -0.05
CA THR A 236 15.76 -4.37 -1.01
C THR A 236 16.95 -3.71 -1.71
N ARG A 237 18.05 -3.41 -0.98
CA ARG A 237 19.30 -2.93 -1.59
C ARG A 237 19.87 -3.91 -2.60
N LYS A 238 20.00 -5.20 -2.23
CA LYS A 238 20.49 -6.25 -3.14
C LYS A 238 19.65 -6.36 -4.39
N ARG A 239 18.31 -6.30 -4.27
CA ARG A 239 17.43 -6.29 -5.44
C ARG A 239 17.73 -5.08 -6.33
N ALA A 240 17.79 -3.87 -5.77
CA ALA A 240 18.10 -2.67 -6.54
C ALA A 240 19.47 -2.75 -7.25
N VAL A 241 20.49 -3.33 -6.60
CA VAL A 241 21.81 -3.55 -7.24
C VAL A 241 21.69 -4.47 -8.46
N ILE A 242 20.98 -5.59 -8.34
CA ILE A 242 20.75 -6.54 -9.45
C ILE A 242 20.09 -5.82 -10.63
N GLU A 243 19.05 -5.04 -10.36
CA GLU A 243 18.30 -4.32 -11.41
C GLU A 243 19.14 -3.23 -12.08
N ILE A 244 19.88 -2.43 -11.30
CA ILE A 244 20.80 -1.42 -11.84
C ILE A 244 21.85 -2.06 -12.75
N GLN A 245 22.40 -3.21 -12.35
CA GLN A 245 23.38 -3.95 -13.15
C GLN A 245 22.76 -4.55 -14.41
N ALA A 246 21.54 -5.07 -14.34
CA ALA A 246 20.81 -5.59 -15.49
C ALA A 246 20.53 -4.50 -16.54
N LEU A 247 20.35 -3.25 -16.10
CA LEU A 247 20.21 -2.08 -16.97
C LEU A 247 21.54 -1.60 -17.57
N GLY A 248 22.66 -2.23 -17.24
CA GLY A 248 24.01 -1.83 -17.67
C GLY A 248 24.64 -0.73 -16.82
N GLY A 249 24.00 -0.35 -15.71
CA GLY A 249 24.59 0.51 -14.71
C GLY A 249 25.67 -0.20 -13.91
N LYS A 250 26.55 0.57 -13.27
CA LYS A 250 27.60 0.02 -12.39
C LYS A 250 27.39 0.51 -10.97
N VAL A 251 27.46 -0.42 -10.02
CA VAL A 251 27.33 -0.14 -8.59
C VAL A 251 28.66 -0.41 -7.91
N PHE A 252 29.13 0.54 -7.11
CA PHE A 252 30.34 0.44 -6.30
C PHE A 252 30.01 0.83 -4.86
N ILE A 253 30.75 0.28 -3.90
CA ILE A 253 30.69 0.73 -2.51
C ILE A 253 31.89 1.64 -2.29
N GLY A 254 31.63 2.87 -1.89
CA GLY A 254 32.67 3.85 -1.56
C GLY A 254 33.39 3.51 -0.26
N PRO A 255 34.54 4.14 0.02
CA PRO A 255 35.29 3.96 1.27
C PRO A 255 34.49 4.31 2.52
N ASP A 256 33.45 5.14 2.38
CA ASP A 256 32.50 5.57 3.41
C ASP A 256 31.33 4.59 3.60
N GLY A 257 31.33 3.46 2.90
CA GLY A 257 30.26 2.46 2.92
C GLY A 257 29.00 2.87 2.13
N ARG A 258 29.02 4.01 1.42
CA ARG A 258 27.88 4.45 0.60
C ARG A 258 27.93 3.88 -0.80
N TYR A 259 26.77 3.61 -1.38
CA TYR A 259 26.67 3.20 -2.78
C TYR A 259 26.97 4.37 -3.73
N GLN A 260 27.83 4.13 -4.69
CA GLN A 260 28.07 5.00 -5.85
C GLN A 260 27.58 4.27 -7.10
N VAL A 261 26.76 4.96 -7.89
CA VAL A 261 26.19 4.40 -9.11
C VAL A 261 26.64 5.18 -10.33
N ARG A 262 26.94 4.47 -11.41
CA ARG A 262 27.20 5.06 -12.73
C ARG A 262 26.11 4.61 -13.70
N PRO A 263 25.50 5.54 -14.45
CA PRO A 263 24.46 5.20 -15.41
C PRO A 263 25.01 4.34 -16.56
N PRO A 264 24.15 3.60 -17.26
CA PRO A 264 24.52 2.96 -18.52
C PRO A 264 24.94 4.00 -19.56
N THR A 265 25.77 3.58 -20.53
CA THR A 265 26.31 4.49 -21.56
C THR A 265 25.29 4.92 -22.62
N SER A 266 24.11 4.30 -22.66
CA SER A 266 23.05 4.57 -23.64
C SER A 266 21.70 3.99 -23.20
N ASP A 267 20.60 4.54 -23.73
CA ASP A 267 19.23 3.98 -23.64
C ASP A 267 19.02 2.74 -24.56
#